data_AF-A0A6G1SBI8-F1
#
_entry.id   AF-A0A6G1SBI8-F1
#
_cell.length_a   1.000
_cell.length_b   1.000
_cell.length_c   1.000
_cell.angle_alpha   90.00
_cell.angle_beta   90.00
_cell.angle_gamma   90.00
#
_symmetry.space_group_name_H-M   'P 1'
#
loop_
_entity.id
_entity.type
_entity.pdbx_description
1 polymer ?
#
loop_
_entity_poly.entity_id
_entity_poly.type
_entity_poly.pdbx_seq_one_letter_code
_entity_poly.pdbx_strand_id
1 'polypeptide(L)'
;EGQHGLKTGKLVSLSEQNLVDCSAAEGNMGCEGGLMDQAFQYVIANKGIDTEMSYPYKAIDESCEFKKNSVGATIKSYVDVKTGSESSLQSAVATVGPISVGIDASQLSFQFYSSGVYDEPACSTTILDHGVTAVGYGALNGTPYWKVKNSWGTSWGMSGYIFMSRNKQNQCG
;
A
#
# COMPACT_ATOMS: atom_id res chain seq x y z
N GLU A 1 4.34 -6.84 -4.71
CA GLU A 1 5.62 -6.61 -5.43
C GLU A 1 6.86 -6.83 -4.57
N GLY A 2 7.04 -6.07 -3.48
CA GLY A 2 8.25 -6.13 -2.63
C GLY A 2 8.63 -7.54 -2.18
N GLN A 3 7.65 -8.32 -1.68
CA GLN A 3 7.89 -9.71 -1.26
C GLN A 3 8.33 -10.62 -2.41
N HIS A 4 7.77 -10.44 -3.61
CA HIS A 4 8.21 -11.20 -4.78
C HIS A 4 9.65 -10.82 -5.14
N GLY A 5 9.96 -9.52 -5.21
CA GLY A 5 11.31 -9.03 -5.50
C GLY A 5 12.37 -9.52 -4.50
N LEU A 6 12.06 -9.52 -3.21
CA LEU A 6 12.96 -10.05 -2.17
C LEU A 6 13.20 -11.55 -2.31
N LYS A 7 12.16 -12.31 -2.68
CA LYS A 7 12.25 -13.77 -2.80
C LYS A 7 12.94 -14.23 -4.08
N THR A 8 12.68 -13.56 -5.21
CA THR A 8 13.12 -14.01 -6.54
C THR A 8 14.31 -13.21 -7.08
N GLY A 9 14.63 -12.06 -6.48
CA GLY A 9 15.58 -11.10 -7.02
C GLY A 9 15.06 -10.30 -8.22
N LYS A 10 13.82 -10.54 -8.66
CA LYS A 10 13.20 -9.85 -9.79
C LYS A 10 12.04 -8.99 -9.31
N LEU A 11 12.17 -7.67 -9.40
CA LEU A 11 11.04 -6.79 -9.16
C LEU A 11 10.11 -6.81 -10.39
N VAL A 12 8.83 -7.10 -10.17
CA VAL A 12 7.80 -7.19 -11.20
C VAL A 12 6.65 -6.28 -10.78
N SER A 13 6.21 -5.42 -11.69
CA SER A 13 4.99 -4.62 -11.49
C SER A 13 3.78 -5.54 -11.58
N LEU A 14 2.93 -5.53 -10.56
CA LEU A 14 1.73 -6.37 -10.50
C LEU A 14 0.49 -5.55 -10.85
N SER A 15 -0.54 -6.20 -11.38
CA SER A 15 -1.72 -5.52 -11.89
C SER A 15 -2.67 -5.08 -10.77
N GLU A 16 -2.85 -3.78 -10.59
CA GLU A 16 -3.93 -3.26 -9.74
C GLU A 16 -5.30 -3.55 -10.35
N GLN A 17 -5.44 -3.48 -11.68
CA GLN A 17 -6.70 -3.75 -12.37
C GLN A 17 -7.22 -5.16 -12.11
N ASN A 18 -6.32 -6.14 -12.03
CA ASN A 18 -6.68 -7.50 -11.68
C ASN A 18 -7.33 -7.56 -10.29
N LEU A 19 -6.87 -6.76 -9.32
CA LEU A 19 -7.51 -6.68 -8.01
C LEU A 19 -8.86 -5.96 -8.08
N VAL A 20 -8.93 -4.83 -8.78
CA VAL A 20 -10.17 -4.06 -8.98
C VAL A 20 -11.28 -4.95 -9.54
N ASP A 21 -11.00 -5.70 -10.61
CA ASP A 21 -12.04 -6.43 -11.34
C ASP A 21 -12.37 -7.80 -10.75
N CYS A 22 -11.43 -8.44 -10.03
CA CYS A 22 -11.55 -9.86 -9.69
C CYS A 22 -11.73 -10.17 -8.20
N SER A 23 -11.50 -9.22 -7.29
CA SER A 23 -11.52 -9.49 -5.84
C SER A 23 -12.85 -9.17 -5.14
N ALA A 24 -13.92 -8.98 -5.92
CA ALA A 24 -15.25 -8.67 -5.39
C ALA A 24 -15.81 -9.81 -4.51
N ALA A 25 -15.46 -11.06 -4.79
CA ALA A 25 -15.88 -12.21 -3.99
C ALA A 25 -15.30 -12.19 -2.56
N GLU A 26 -14.14 -11.56 -2.37
CA GLU A 26 -13.48 -11.36 -1.08
C GLU A 26 -13.93 -10.06 -0.37
N GLY A 27 -14.79 -9.26 -1.02
CA GLY A 27 -15.44 -8.10 -0.43
C GLY A 27 -14.86 -6.74 -0.83
N ASN A 28 -13.92 -6.70 -1.79
CA ASN A 28 -13.52 -5.43 -2.40
C ASN A 28 -14.62 -4.91 -3.34
N MET A 29 -14.68 -3.61 -3.54
CA MET A 29 -15.74 -2.92 -4.30
C MET A 29 -15.17 -2.16 -5.50
N GLY A 30 -14.10 -2.69 -6.11
CA GLY A 30 -13.46 -2.07 -7.27
C GLY A 30 -13.01 -0.65 -6.99
N CYS A 31 -13.45 0.30 -7.82
CA CYS A 31 -13.17 1.73 -7.67
C CYS A 31 -13.84 2.38 -6.44
N GLU A 32 -14.83 1.75 -5.82
CA GLU A 32 -15.54 2.24 -4.63
C GLU A 32 -14.86 1.83 -3.31
N GLY A 33 -13.67 1.23 -3.39
CA GLY A 33 -12.81 0.93 -2.24
C GLY A 33 -12.63 -0.56 -1.96
N GLY A 34 -11.79 -0.85 -0.97
CA GLY A 34 -11.41 -2.21 -0.62
C GLY A 34 -10.32 -2.26 0.43
N LEU A 35 -10.01 -3.47 0.92
CA LEU A 35 -8.97 -3.71 1.91
C LEU A 35 -7.86 -4.59 1.34
N MET A 36 -6.62 -4.28 1.72
CA MET A 36 -5.45 -5.02 1.27
C MET A 36 -5.51 -6.51 1.65
N ASP A 37 -6.10 -6.83 2.81
CA ASP A 37 -6.28 -8.22 3.24
C ASP A 37 -7.23 -9.01 2.35
N GLN A 38 -8.32 -8.39 1.88
CA GLN A 38 -9.26 -9.00 0.94
C GLN A 38 -8.56 -9.25 -0.41
N ALA A 39 -7.74 -8.29 -0.86
CA ALA A 39 -6.91 -8.50 -2.04
C ALA A 39 -5.89 -9.64 -1.83
N PHE A 40 -5.27 -9.76 -0.66
CA PHE A 40 -4.37 -10.88 -0.35
C PHE A 40 -5.12 -12.21 -0.31
N GLN A 41 -6.31 -12.27 0.27
CA GLN A 41 -7.17 -13.46 0.24
C GLN A 41 -7.48 -13.88 -1.19
N TYR A 42 -7.83 -12.93 -2.06
CA TYR A 42 -8.05 -13.17 -3.48
C TYR A 42 -6.81 -13.77 -4.13
N VAL A 43 -5.62 -13.18 -3.96
CA VAL A 43 -4.39 -13.70 -4.58
C VAL A 43 -4.06 -15.13 -4.12
N ILE A 44 -4.35 -15.46 -2.85
CA ILE A 44 -4.18 -16.81 -2.31
C ILE A 44 -5.17 -17.77 -2.97
N ALA A 45 -6.47 -17.43 -2.99
CA ALA A 45 -7.53 -18.27 -3.54
C ALA A 45 -7.38 -18.47 -5.05
N ASN A 46 -7.08 -17.40 -5.77
CA ASN A 46 -6.85 -17.36 -7.21
C ASN A 46 -5.53 -18.01 -7.63
N LYS A 47 -4.63 -18.27 -6.67
CA LYS A 47 -3.28 -18.83 -6.88
C LYS A 47 -2.42 -17.94 -7.76
N GLY A 48 -2.60 -16.62 -7.65
CA GLY A 48 -1.77 -15.64 -8.33
C GLY A 48 -2.46 -14.32 -8.63
N ILE A 49 -1.64 -13.41 -9.11
CA ILE A 49 -2.02 -12.09 -9.61
C ILE A 49 -1.24 -11.82 -10.89
N ASP A 50 -1.89 -11.21 -11.86
CA ASP A 50 -1.29 -10.86 -13.16
C ASP A 50 -0.23 -9.75 -13.02
N THR A 51 0.64 -9.65 -14.02
CA THR A 51 1.55 -8.50 -14.13
C THR A 51 0.82 -7.28 -14.67
N GLU A 52 1.30 -6.08 -14.32
CA GLU A 52 0.77 -4.84 -14.88
C GLU A 52 0.84 -4.82 -16.42
N MET A 53 1.91 -5.40 -16.99
CA MET A 53 2.07 -5.51 -18.44
C MET A 53 1.00 -6.36 -19.11
N SER A 54 0.53 -7.43 -18.45
CA SER A 54 -0.46 -8.35 -19.00
C SER A 54 -1.90 -7.91 -18.74
N TYR A 55 -2.13 -7.09 -17.72
CA TYR A 55 -3.43 -6.57 -17.33
C TYR A 55 -3.28 -5.13 -16.82
N PRO A 56 -3.18 -4.14 -17.73
CA PRO A 56 -2.87 -2.76 -17.36
C PRO A 56 -3.98 -2.06 -16.57
N TYR A 57 -3.60 -1.12 -15.72
CA TYR A 57 -4.52 -0.27 -14.96
C TYR A 57 -5.36 0.65 -15.85
N LYS A 58 -6.67 0.68 -15.60
CA LYS A 58 -7.65 1.48 -16.36
C LYS A 58 -8.42 2.48 -15.50
N ALA A 59 -8.31 2.39 -14.18
CA ALA A 59 -9.00 3.26 -13.22
C ALA A 59 -10.54 3.27 -13.38
N ILE A 60 -11.11 2.15 -13.83
CA ILE A 60 -12.54 1.91 -13.96
C ILE A 60 -12.82 0.45 -13.60
N ASP A 61 -14.03 0.16 -13.15
CA ASP A 61 -14.49 -1.21 -12.95
C ASP A 61 -14.76 -1.89 -14.29
N GLU A 62 -14.24 -3.09 -14.47
CA GLU A 62 -14.52 -3.95 -15.61
C GLU A 62 -14.86 -5.39 -15.15
N SER A 63 -15.15 -6.24 -16.13
CA SER A 63 -15.25 -7.67 -15.87
C SER A 63 -13.87 -8.28 -15.63
N CYS A 64 -13.76 -9.18 -14.67
CA CYS A 64 -12.51 -9.89 -14.38
C CYS A 64 -11.97 -10.65 -15.61
N GLU A 65 -10.77 -10.27 -16.08
CA GLU A 65 -10.07 -10.91 -17.20
C GLU A 65 -8.78 -11.64 -16.78
N PHE A 66 -8.68 -12.12 -15.53
CA PHE A 66 -7.50 -12.83 -15.02
C PHE A 66 -7.07 -14.00 -15.93
N LYS A 67 -5.76 -14.09 -16.21
CA LYS A 67 -5.20 -15.17 -17.03
C LYS A 67 -4.11 -15.94 -16.28
N LYS A 68 -4.31 -17.23 -16.06
CA LYS A 68 -3.35 -18.09 -15.33
C LYS A 68 -1.92 -18.08 -15.90
N ASN A 69 -1.74 -17.87 -17.21
CA ASN A 69 -0.43 -17.78 -17.85
C ASN A 69 0.25 -16.40 -17.71
N SER A 70 -0.45 -15.41 -17.15
CA SER A 70 0.02 -14.03 -16.92
C SER A 70 0.43 -13.77 -15.47
N VAL A 71 0.36 -14.78 -14.60
CA VAL A 71 0.68 -14.67 -13.17
C VAL A 71 2.11 -14.15 -12.97
N GLY A 72 2.22 -12.96 -12.38
CA GLY A 72 3.46 -12.31 -11.99
C GLY A 72 3.95 -12.70 -10.60
N ALA A 73 3.04 -12.95 -9.67
CA ALA A 73 3.38 -13.33 -8.31
C ALA A 73 2.29 -14.18 -7.64
N THR A 74 2.67 -14.85 -6.56
CA THR A 74 1.78 -15.59 -5.66
C THR A 74 2.18 -15.29 -4.22
N ILE A 75 1.22 -15.39 -3.30
CA ILE A 75 1.47 -15.38 -1.86
C ILE A 75 0.80 -16.60 -1.22
N LYS A 76 1.28 -17.01 -0.05
CA LYS A 76 0.73 -18.14 0.71
C LYS A 76 -0.11 -17.70 1.90
N SER A 77 0.20 -16.54 2.45
CA SER A 77 -0.41 -15.98 3.65
C SER A 77 -0.08 -14.50 3.73
N TYR A 78 -0.82 -13.79 4.57
CA TYR A 78 -0.51 -12.45 5.06
C TYR A 78 -0.60 -12.46 6.60
N VAL A 79 -0.06 -11.41 7.23
CA VAL A 79 -0.05 -11.26 8.69
C VAL A 79 -0.25 -9.80 9.01
N ASP A 80 -1.10 -9.52 10.00
CA ASP A 80 -1.34 -8.17 10.47
C ASP A 80 -0.28 -7.73 11.45
N VAL A 81 0.24 -6.53 11.24
CA VAL A 81 1.00 -5.82 12.26
C VAL A 81 0.05 -5.44 13.39
N LYS A 82 0.52 -5.54 14.64
CA LYS A 82 -0.26 -5.12 15.81
C LYS A 82 -0.77 -3.68 15.63
N THR A 83 -2.09 -3.52 15.61
CA THR A 83 -2.78 -2.23 15.42
C THR A 83 -2.22 -1.14 16.34
N GLY A 84 -1.92 0.02 15.76
CA GLY A 84 -1.39 1.19 16.47
C GLY A 84 0.05 1.07 16.99
N SER A 85 0.72 -0.05 16.76
CA SER A 85 2.09 -0.27 17.26
C SER A 85 3.13 0.12 16.21
N GLU A 86 3.56 1.37 16.24
CA GLU A 86 4.62 1.89 15.37
C GLU A 86 5.94 1.11 15.52
N SER A 87 6.24 0.58 16.70
CA SER A 87 7.41 -0.29 16.92
C SER A 87 7.29 -1.65 16.22
N SER A 88 6.08 -2.24 16.21
CA SER A 88 5.82 -3.49 15.47
C SER A 88 5.89 -3.25 13.96
N LEU A 89 5.35 -2.13 13.47
CA LEU A 89 5.49 -1.72 12.07
C LEU A 89 6.95 -1.49 11.71
N GLN A 90 7.74 -0.88 12.60
CA GLN A 90 9.16 -0.61 12.35
C GLN A 90 9.93 -1.91 12.19
N SER A 91 9.67 -2.88 13.07
CA SER A 91 10.25 -4.21 12.96
C SER A 91 9.84 -4.88 11.65
N ALA A 92 8.55 -4.85 11.29
CA ALA A 92 8.06 -5.46 10.06
C ALA A 92 8.71 -4.84 8.81
N VAL A 93 8.77 -3.51 8.73
CA VAL A 93 9.42 -2.80 7.62
C VAL A 93 10.91 -3.18 7.51
N ALA A 94 11.59 -3.32 8.65
CA ALA A 94 13.01 -3.66 8.69
C ALA A 94 13.30 -5.12 8.30
N THR A 95 12.49 -6.06 8.77
CA THR A 95 12.80 -7.50 8.65
C THR A 95 12.03 -8.21 7.55
N VAL A 96 10.91 -7.66 7.11
CA VAL A 96 10.02 -8.25 6.08
C VAL A 96 10.10 -7.46 4.77
N GLY A 97 10.25 -6.14 4.83
CA GLY A 97 10.27 -5.26 3.65
C GLY A 97 9.05 -4.34 3.59
N PRO A 98 8.61 -3.88 2.40
CA PRO A 98 7.48 -2.95 2.29
C PRO A 98 6.18 -3.52 2.85
N ILE A 99 5.46 -2.71 3.62
CA ILE A 99 4.21 -3.09 4.32
C ILE A 99 3.06 -2.19 3.83
N SER A 100 1.92 -2.80 3.49
CA SER A 100 0.68 -2.08 3.21
C SER A 100 0.11 -1.48 4.50
N VAL A 101 -0.28 -0.20 4.46
CA VAL A 101 -0.86 0.51 5.62
C VAL A 101 -2.07 1.32 5.16
N GLY A 102 -3.06 1.46 6.03
CA GLY A 102 -4.15 2.43 5.87
C GLY A 102 -3.80 3.71 6.61
N ILE A 103 -4.13 4.86 6.03
CA ILE A 103 -3.96 6.17 6.66
C ILE A 103 -5.22 7.02 6.52
N ASP A 104 -5.35 8.05 7.34
CA ASP A 104 -6.20 9.21 7.09
C ASP A 104 -5.49 10.18 6.14
N ALA A 105 -6.02 10.32 4.93
CA ALA A 105 -5.56 11.24 3.89
C ALA A 105 -6.56 12.39 3.62
N SER A 106 -7.56 12.58 4.48
CA SER A 106 -8.68 13.51 4.29
C SER A 106 -8.29 15.00 4.33
N GLN A 107 -7.12 15.32 4.87
CA GLN A 107 -6.70 16.69 5.15
C GLN A 107 -6.11 17.38 3.90
N LEU A 108 -6.41 18.66 3.69
CA LEU A 108 -5.86 19.45 2.58
C LEU A 108 -4.33 19.53 2.63
N SER A 109 -3.74 19.48 3.82
CA SER A 109 -2.28 19.44 4.01
C SER A 109 -1.67 18.17 3.40
N PHE A 110 -2.38 17.03 3.41
CA PHE A 110 -1.97 15.82 2.72
C PHE A 110 -2.12 15.98 1.21
N GLN A 111 -3.27 16.50 0.75
CA GLN A 111 -3.54 16.73 -0.67
C GLN A 111 -2.45 17.57 -1.35
N PHE A 112 -1.98 18.62 -0.68
CA PHE A 112 -0.95 19.53 -1.20
C PHE A 112 0.45 19.29 -0.63
N TYR A 113 0.68 18.14 0.01
CA TYR A 113 2.01 17.78 0.50
C TYR A 113 3.04 17.83 -0.64
N SER A 114 4.18 18.45 -0.36
CA SER A 114 5.28 18.59 -1.32
C SER A 114 6.60 18.04 -0.79
N SER A 115 6.94 18.32 0.47
CA SER A 115 8.20 17.90 1.08
C SER A 115 8.20 18.04 2.61
N GLY A 116 9.24 17.52 3.26
CA GLY A 116 9.42 17.59 4.72
C GLY A 116 8.76 16.42 5.45
N VAL A 117 8.84 16.41 6.78
CA VAL A 117 8.09 15.43 7.59
C VAL A 117 6.67 15.95 7.77
N TYR A 118 5.71 15.25 7.19
CA TYR A 118 4.29 15.49 7.30
C TYR A 118 3.79 15.19 8.71
N ASP A 119 3.10 16.17 9.27
CA ASP A 119 2.63 16.19 10.63
C ASP A 119 1.34 17.02 10.72
N GLU A 120 0.21 16.34 10.82
CA GLU A 120 -1.12 16.94 10.75
C GLU A 120 -1.93 16.63 12.01
N PRO A 121 -2.12 17.60 12.91
CA PRO A 121 -2.88 17.41 14.15
C PRO A 121 -4.34 17.00 13.95
N ALA A 122 -4.94 17.30 12.79
CA ALA A 122 -6.33 16.94 12.50
C ALA A 122 -6.50 15.50 11.99
N CYS A 123 -5.40 14.79 11.70
CA CYS A 123 -5.47 13.39 11.28
C CYS A 123 -6.11 12.50 12.35
N SER A 124 -7.03 11.64 11.93
CA SER A 124 -7.55 10.55 12.73
C SER A 124 -6.57 9.39 12.81
N THR A 125 -6.53 8.72 13.96
CA THR A 125 -5.76 7.48 14.15
C THR A 125 -6.59 6.23 13.87
N THR A 126 -7.89 6.38 13.58
CA THR A 126 -8.85 5.28 13.48
C THR A 126 -9.83 5.39 12.31
N ILE A 127 -10.02 6.58 11.74
CA ILE A 127 -10.84 6.81 10.54
C ILE A 127 -9.87 6.87 9.38
N LEU A 128 -9.60 5.71 8.78
CA LEU A 128 -8.66 5.56 7.68
C LEU A 128 -9.44 5.49 6.37
N ASP A 129 -8.96 6.17 5.34
CA ASP A 129 -9.64 6.30 4.06
C ASP A 129 -8.73 5.98 2.85
N HIS A 130 -7.43 5.78 3.08
CA HIS A 130 -6.47 5.62 1.99
C HIS A 130 -5.44 4.51 2.24
N GLY A 131 -5.30 3.61 1.27
CA GLY A 131 -4.31 2.53 1.29
C GLY A 131 -2.99 2.94 0.62
N VAL A 132 -1.88 2.85 1.35
CA VAL A 132 -0.53 3.21 0.89
C VAL A 132 0.50 2.16 1.31
N THR A 133 1.78 2.36 0.94
CA THR A 133 2.85 1.42 1.30
C THR A 133 3.96 2.08 2.10
N ALA A 134 4.22 1.64 3.31
CA ALA A 134 5.42 1.97 4.07
C ALA A 134 6.61 1.20 3.49
N VAL A 135 7.54 1.91 2.85
CA VAL A 135 8.71 1.31 2.15
C VAL A 135 10.02 1.46 2.92
N GLY A 136 9.99 2.16 4.06
CA GLY A 136 11.17 2.41 4.88
C GLY A 136 10.87 3.41 6.00
N TYR A 137 11.89 3.73 6.78
CA TYR A 137 11.83 4.76 7.81
C TYR A 137 13.22 5.40 8.00
N GLY A 138 13.25 6.57 8.63
CA GLY A 138 14.50 7.28 8.88
C GLY A 138 14.32 8.42 9.86
N ALA A 139 15.22 9.39 9.77
CA ALA A 139 15.09 10.69 10.42
C ALA A 139 15.56 11.79 9.46
N LEU A 140 14.84 12.92 9.44
CA LEU A 140 15.20 14.12 8.70
C LEU A 140 15.48 15.22 9.72
N ASN A 141 16.73 15.68 9.81
CA ASN A 141 17.16 16.68 10.80
C ASN A 141 16.79 16.32 12.26
N GLY A 142 16.89 15.04 12.61
CA GLY A 142 16.52 14.53 13.93
C GLY A 142 15.04 14.15 14.09
N THR A 143 14.16 14.55 13.17
CA THR A 143 12.74 14.20 13.21
C THR A 143 12.50 12.82 12.57
N PRO A 144 12.03 11.81 13.32
CA PRO A 144 11.77 10.48 12.78
C PRO A 144 10.61 10.48 11.77
N TYR A 145 10.73 9.67 10.72
CA TYR A 145 9.67 9.52 9.70
C TYR A 145 9.51 8.08 9.21
N TRP A 146 8.32 7.79 8.67
CA TRP A 146 8.02 6.71 7.72
C TRP A 146 8.19 7.21 6.29
N LYS A 147 8.91 6.47 5.44
CA LYS A 147 8.90 6.73 3.99
C LYS A 147 7.75 5.94 3.39
N VAL A 148 6.75 6.65 2.88
CA VAL A 148 5.51 6.06 2.36
C VAL A 148 5.39 6.35 0.87
N LYS A 149 5.12 5.30 0.09
CA LYS A 149 4.82 5.37 -1.34
C LYS A 149 3.31 5.60 -1.50
N ASN A 150 2.93 6.63 -2.23
CA ASN A 150 1.55 6.94 -2.58
C ASN A 150 1.22 6.46 -4.01
N SER A 151 -0.05 6.51 -4.41
CA SER A 151 -0.58 6.09 -5.71
C SER A 151 -1.06 7.26 -6.59
N TRP A 152 -0.82 8.51 -6.19
CA TRP A 152 -1.27 9.72 -6.92
C TRP A 152 -0.25 10.24 -7.95
N GLY A 153 0.58 9.34 -8.48
CA GLY A 153 1.61 9.67 -9.47
C GLY A 153 2.83 10.39 -8.88
N THR A 154 3.85 10.57 -9.72
CA THR A 154 5.16 11.10 -9.29
C THR A 154 5.21 12.62 -9.18
N SER A 155 4.19 13.33 -9.66
CA SER A 155 4.07 14.79 -9.52
C SER A 155 3.63 15.21 -8.12
N TRP A 156 3.01 14.30 -7.36
CA TRP A 156 2.59 14.54 -5.99
C TRP A 156 3.74 14.26 -5.00
N GLY A 157 3.87 15.09 -3.96
CA GLY A 157 4.87 14.92 -2.92
C GLY A 157 6.32 14.89 -3.43
N MET A 158 7.13 14.06 -2.78
CA MET A 158 8.54 13.87 -3.12
C MET A 158 8.69 12.72 -4.12
N SER A 159 8.37 13.00 -5.39
CA SER A 159 8.38 12.01 -6.47
C SER A 159 7.43 10.82 -6.22
N GLY A 160 6.23 11.10 -5.72
CA GLY A 160 5.22 10.09 -5.35
C GLY A 160 5.37 9.53 -3.94
N TYR A 161 6.27 10.09 -3.13
CA TYR A 161 6.49 9.69 -1.74
C TYR A 161 6.20 10.81 -0.76
N ILE A 162 5.91 10.42 0.48
CA ILE A 162 5.76 11.30 1.64
C ILE A 162 6.59 10.78 2.80
N PHE A 163 7.13 11.68 3.61
CA PHE A 163 7.71 11.35 4.91
C PHE A 163 6.65 11.64 5.97
N MET A 164 5.98 10.62 6.51
CA MET A 164 5.00 10.81 7.59
C MET A 164 5.68 10.76 8.94
N SER A 165 5.28 11.60 9.90
CA SER A 165 5.89 11.59 11.24
C SER A 165 5.78 10.22 11.90
N ARG A 166 6.84 9.81 12.59
CA ARG A 166 6.96 8.52 13.27
C ARG A 166 7.26 8.71 14.76
N ASN A 167 6.78 7.76 15.56
CA ASN A 167 6.74 7.76 17.02
C ASN A 167 5.96 8.97 17.55
N LYS A 168 4.84 9.29 16.90
CA LYS A 168 4.00 10.44 17.21
C LYS A 168 2.54 10.03 17.38
N GLN A 169 2.31 9.09 18.29
CA GLN A 169 0.98 8.61 18.66
C GLN A 169 0.20 8.03 17.46
N ASN A 170 0.88 7.28 16.59
CA ASN A 170 0.27 6.63 15.42
C ASN A 170 -0.43 7.64 14.50
N GLN A 171 0.28 8.74 14.21
CA GLN A 171 -0.26 9.89 13.47
C GLN A 171 -0.81 9.47 12.11
N CYS A 172 -2.09 9.77 11.87
CA CYS A 172 -2.88 9.39 10.71
C CYS A 172 -3.20 7.88 10.58
N GLY A 173 -2.99 7.07 11.63
CA GLY A 173 -3.25 5.62 11.60
C GLY A 173 -2.00 4.76 11.69
#